data_AF-A0A087TP28-F1
#
_entry.id   AF-A0A087TP28-F1
#
_cell.length_a   1.000
_cell.length_b   1.000
_cell.length_c   1.000
_cell.angle_alpha   90.00
_cell.angle_beta   90.00
_cell.angle_gamma   90.00
#
_symmetry.space_group_name_H-M   'P 1'
#
loop_
_entity.id
_entity.type
_entity.pdbx_description
1 polymer ?
#
loop_
_entity_poly.entity_id
_entity_poly.type
_entity_poly.pdbx_seq_one_letter_code
_entity_poly.pdbx_strand_id
1 'polypeptide(L)'
;MFIIGYMEMISAFIGGPWQCAATVRSISHVSSLIVWSKTHAPGETPHIIEVKEQRLTNFLVSVLVGLSVLMAPVLRQVPVAVLFGVFLYMGISALSGIQLYERFLLIFMPTKHHP
;
A
#
# COMPACT_ATOMS: atom_id res chain seq x y z
N MET A 1 3.16 19.10 1.99
CA MET A 1 4.18 19.51 1.01
C MET A 1 5.34 20.25 1.67
N PHE A 2 5.09 21.28 2.50
CA PHE A 2 6.17 22.01 3.19
C PHE A 2 7.10 21.15 4.05
N ILE A 3 6.56 20.17 4.79
CA ILE A 3 7.38 19.25 5.62
C ILE A 3 8.33 18.40 4.76
N ILE A 4 7.83 17.87 3.63
CA ILE A 4 8.65 17.08 2.71
C ILE A 4 9.77 17.96 2.15
N GLY A 5 9.46 19.16 1.66
CA GLY A 5 10.47 20.08 1.15
C GLY A 5 11.59 20.42 2.16
N TYR A 6 11.25 20.54 3.44
CA TYR A 6 12.26 20.73 4.49
C TYR A 6 13.13 19.48 4.71
N MET A 7 12.54 18.29 4.68
CA MET A 7 13.28 17.02 4.79
C MET A 7 14.18 16.77 3.58
N GLU A 8 13.71 17.11 2.37
CA GLU A 8 14.50 17.04 1.13
C GLU A 8 15.72 17.96 1.19
N MET A 9 15.56 19.18 1.71
CA MET A 9 16.67 20.11 1.90
C MET A 9 17.74 19.53 2.82
N ILE A 10 17.34 18.92 3.94
CA ILE A 10 18.28 18.26 4.87
C ILE A 10 18.95 17.05 4.20
N SER A 11 18.19 16.23 3.48
CA SER A 11 18.71 15.06 2.74
C SER A 11 19.75 15.47 1.69
N ALA A 12 19.51 16.58 0.99
CA ALA A 12 20.44 17.12 -0.01
C ALA A 12 21.79 17.55 0.60
N PHE A 13 21.81 18.15 1.80
CA PHE A 13 23.05 18.47 2.51
C PHE A 13 23.83 17.24 2.96
N ILE A 14 23.12 16.15 3.31
CA ILE A 14 23.72 14.88 3.74
C ILE A 14 24.13 14.00 2.54
N GLY A 15 23.73 14.36 1.31
CA GLY A 15 23.96 13.57 0.10
C GLY A 15 23.02 12.37 -0.04
N GLY A 16 21.91 12.36 0.70
CA GLY A 16 20.88 11.32 0.63
C GLY A 16 19.98 11.42 -0.60
N PRO A 17 19.20 10.37 -0.91
CA PRO A 17 18.25 10.40 -2.01
C PRO A 17 17.06 11.32 -1.71
N TRP A 18 16.41 11.76 -2.79
CA TRP A 18 15.20 12.58 -2.72
C TRP A 18 13.97 11.67 -2.52
N GLN A 19 13.07 12.04 -1.61
CA GLN A 19 11.92 11.22 -1.22
C GLN A 19 10.61 11.82 -1.74
N CYS A 20 9.78 10.95 -2.34
CA CYS A 20 8.45 11.30 -2.82
C CYS A 20 7.39 10.42 -2.14
N ALA A 21 6.14 10.89 -2.11
CA ALA A 21 5.02 10.08 -1.62
C ALA A 21 4.81 8.86 -2.54
N ALA A 22 4.81 7.66 -1.95
CA ALA A 22 4.69 6.40 -2.69
C ALA A 22 3.23 5.92 -2.74
N THR A 23 2.53 6.18 -3.85
CA THR A 23 1.08 5.91 -4.00
C THR A 23 0.69 4.46 -3.68
N VAL A 24 1.36 3.47 -4.28
CA VAL A 24 1.04 2.03 -4.07
C VAL A 24 1.26 1.61 -2.61
N ARG A 25 2.33 2.11 -1.98
CA ARG A 25 2.63 1.84 -0.57
C ARG A 25 1.55 2.44 0.33
N SER A 26 1.17 3.69 0.08
CA SER A 26 0.14 4.38 0.86
C SER A 26 -1.22 3.68 0.75
N ILE A 27 -1.61 3.27 -0.46
CA ILE A 27 -2.87 2.55 -0.68
C ILE A 27 -2.83 1.19 0.03
N SER A 28 -1.73 0.44 -0.08
CA SER A 28 -1.59 -0.86 0.58
C SER A 28 -1.63 -0.74 2.11
N HIS A 29 -1.00 0.31 2.66
CA HIS A 29 -1.04 0.61 4.09
C HIS A 29 -2.45 0.95 4.55
N VAL A 30 -3.17 1.82 3.84
CA VAL A 30 -4.57 2.13 4.14
C VAL A 30 -5.44 0.89 4.00
N SER A 31 -5.24 0.07 2.97
CA SER A 31 -5.99 -1.17 2.74
C SER A 31 -5.85 -2.16 3.90
N SER A 32 -4.66 -2.23 4.53
CA SER A 32 -4.45 -3.05 5.73
C SER A 32 -5.19 -2.56 6.98
N LEU A 33 -5.63 -1.30 6.98
CA LEU A 33 -6.34 -0.64 8.07
C LEU A 33 -7.87 -0.60 7.85
N ILE A 34 -8.35 -1.09 6.70
CA ILE A 34 -9.77 -1.18 6.36
C ILE A 34 -10.42 -2.31 7.17
N VAL A 35 -11.51 -1.98 7.86
CA VAL A 35 -12.39 -2.97 8.50
C VAL A 35 -13.54 -3.30 7.56
N TRP A 36 -13.54 -4.53 7.07
CA TRP A 36 -14.62 -5.06 6.23
C TRP A 36 -15.78 -5.56 7.09
N SER A 37 -17.00 -5.32 6.63
CA SER A 37 -18.20 -5.82 7.31
C SER A 37 -18.28 -7.35 7.30
N LYS A 38 -18.67 -7.93 8.45
CA LYS A 38 -18.72 -9.38 8.69
C LYS A 38 -20.12 -9.97 8.50
N THR A 39 -21.15 -9.14 8.44
CA THR A 39 -22.56 -9.56 8.38
C THR A 39 -23.15 -9.08 7.06
N HIS A 40 -23.08 -9.92 6.04
CA HIS A 40 -23.66 -9.67 4.72
C HIS A 40 -24.66 -10.78 4.39
N ALA A 41 -25.78 -10.42 3.77
CA ALA A 41 -26.64 -11.42 3.15
C ALA A 41 -25.85 -12.13 2.03
N PRO A 42 -26.03 -13.45 1.80
CA PRO A 42 -25.32 -14.18 0.76
C PRO A 42 -25.61 -13.54 -0.62
N GLY A 43 -24.62 -12.84 -1.18
CA GLY A 43 -24.72 -12.14 -2.47
C GLY A 43 -24.38 -10.65 -2.45
N GLU A 44 -24.28 -10.01 -1.27
CA GLU A 44 -23.81 -8.63 -1.18
C GLU A 44 -22.29 -8.54 -1.11
N THR A 45 -21.71 -7.60 -1.85
CA THR A 45 -20.28 -7.30 -1.76
C THR A 45 -19.95 -6.77 -0.36
N PRO A 46 -18.78 -7.13 0.20
CA PRO A 46 -18.38 -6.64 1.50
C PRO A 46 -18.22 -5.12 1.47
N HIS A 47 -18.92 -4.42 2.36
CA HIS A 47 -18.86 -2.97 2.46
C HIS A 47 -17.80 -2.56 3.50
N ILE A 48 -17.15 -1.42 3.24
CA ILE A 48 -16.17 -0.83 4.15
C ILE A 48 -16.93 -0.20 5.32
N ILE A 49 -16.67 -0.67 6.55
CA ILE A 49 -17.26 -0.08 7.76
C ILE A 49 -16.48 1.18 8.14
N GLU A 50 -15.16 1.02 8.31
CA GLU A 50 -14.28 2.07 8.82
C GLU A 50 -12.83 1.85 8.39
N VAL A 51 -12.05 2.94 8.41
CA VAL A 51 -10.60 2.92 8.23
C VAL A 51 -9.95 3.37 9.53
N LYS A 52 -9.09 2.54 10.11
CA LYS A 52 -8.40 2.89 11.36
C LYS A 52 -7.24 3.83 11.09
N GLU A 53 -7.37 5.10 11.44
CA GLU A 53 -6.26 6.04 11.34
C GLU A 53 -5.25 5.83 12.47
N GLN A 54 -4.00 5.56 12.11
CA GLN A 54 -2.93 5.28 13.08
C GLN A 54 -1.64 6.00 12.68
N ARG A 55 -1.05 6.72 13.63
CA ARG A 55 0.28 7.35 13.47
C ARG A 55 1.41 6.40 13.87
N LEU A 56 1.13 5.47 14.78
CA LEU A 56 2.11 4.57 15.35
C LEU A 56 2.68 3.61 14.31
N THR A 57 1.88 3.10 13.38
CA THR A 57 2.35 2.17 12.34
C THR A 57 3.42 2.81 11.45
N ASN A 58 3.24 4.07 11.05
CA ASN A 58 4.22 4.79 10.23
C ASN A 58 5.51 5.04 11.00
N PHE A 59 5.42 5.35 12.29
CA PHE A 59 6.58 5.51 13.16
C PHE A 59 7.34 4.18 13.37
N LEU A 60 6.62 3.08 13.62
CA LEU A 60 7.25 1.77 13.79
C LEU A 60 7.95 1.30 12.52
N VAL A 61 7.33 1.49 11.35
CA VAL A 61 7.94 1.14 10.06
C VAL A 61 9.22 1.95 9.82
N SER A 62 9.24 3.27 10.11
CA SER A 62 10.45 4.07 9.91
C SER A 62 11.59 3.65 10.85
N VAL A 63 11.28 3.34 12.11
CA VAL A 63 12.26 2.80 13.06
C VAL A 63 12.80 1.43 12.61
N LEU A 64 11.93 0.52 12.17
CA LEU A 64 12.33 -0.80 11.66
C LEU A 64 13.21 -0.70 10.41
N VAL A 65 12.93 0.25 9.51
CA VAL A 65 13.79 0.52 8.34
C VAL A 65 15.16 1.02 8.79
N GLY A 66 15.24 1.89 9.81
CA GLY A 66 16.52 2.31 10.39
C GLY A 66 17.31 1.15 11.03
N LEU A 67 16.62 0.27 11.75
CA LEU A 67 17.21 -0.91 12.39
C LEU A 67 17.59 -2.03 11.39
N SER A 68 17.08 -1.98 10.15
CA SER A 68 17.32 -3.00 9.13
C SER A 68 18.81 -3.19 8.81
N VAL A 69 19.64 -2.15 8.98
CA VAL A 69 21.09 -2.23 8.80
C VAL A 69 21.74 -3.20 9.79
N LEU A 70 21.25 -3.24 11.04
CA LEU A 70 21.73 -4.16 12.08
C LEU A 70 21.22 -5.58 11.84
N MET A 71 20.03 -5.72 11.26
CA MET A 71 19.39 -7.00 10.94
C MET A 71 19.76 -7.56 9.56
N ALA A 72 20.73 -6.95 8.87
CA ALA A 72 21.22 -7.38 7.56
C ALA A 72 21.48 -8.89 7.40
N PRO A 73 22.13 -9.61 8.35
CA PRO A 73 22.38 -11.05 8.17
C PRO A 73 21.09 -11.89 8.13
N VAL A 74 20.05 -11.47 8.84
CA VAL A 74 18.73 -12.15 8.83
C VAL A 74 17.98 -11.81 7.55
N LEU A 75 17.97 -10.53 7.15
CA LEU A 75 17.29 -10.08 5.93
C LEU A 75 17.86 -10.74 4.66
N ARG A 76 19.16 -11.08 4.66
CA ARG A 76 19.80 -11.78 3.53
C ARG A 76 19.28 -13.21 3.31
N GLN A 77 18.64 -13.82 4.31
CA GLN A 77 18.04 -15.16 4.16
C GLN A 77 16.76 -15.14 3.32
N VAL A 78 16.13 -13.96 3.15
CA VAL A 78 14.91 -13.83 2.38
C VAL A 78 15.24 -13.78 0.88
N PRO A 79 14.77 -14.74 0.07
CA PRO A 79 15.04 -14.73 -1.36
C PRO A 79 14.30 -13.57 -2.04
N VAL A 80 14.97 -12.90 -2.98
CA VAL A 80 14.41 -11.77 -3.72
C VAL A 80 13.11 -12.14 -4.46
N ALA A 81 12.94 -13.40 -4.86
CA ALA A 81 11.71 -13.92 -5.46
C ALA A 81 10.45 -13.68 -4.60
N VAL A 82 10.57 -13.77 -3.27
CA VAL A 82 9.45 -13.52 -2.35
C VAL A 82 9.05 -12.04 -2.37
N LEU A 83 10.03 -11.13 -2.43
CA LEU A 83 9.76 -9.70 -2.52
C LEU A 83 8.98 -9.37 -3.81
N PHE A 84 9.34 -9.98 -4.94
CA PHE A 84 8.58 -9.82 -6.18
C PHE A 84 7.13 -10.31 -6.04
N GLY A 85 6.88 -11.41 -5.33
CA GLY A 85 5.52 -11.88 -5.04
C GLY A 85 4.71 -10.85 -4.24
N VAL A 86 5.31 -10.25 -3.20
CA VAL A 86 4.65 -9.21 -2.40
C VAL A 86 4.42 -7.94 -3.23
N PHE A 87 5.38 -7.53 -4.06
CA PHE A 87 5.21 -6.38 -4.96
C PHE A 87 4.09 -6.61 -5.98
N LEU A 88 3.99 -7.82 -6.55
CA LEU A 88 2.91 -8.19 -7.45
C LEU A 88 1.54 -8.10 -6.76
N TYR A 89 1.44 -8.66 -5.54
CA TYR A 89 0.22 -8.58 -4.74
C TYR A 89 -0.18 -7.12 -4.47
N MET A 90 0.75 -6.30 -3.97
CA MET A 90 0.49 -4.88 -3.71
C MET A 90 0.07 -4.13 -4.97
N GLY A 91 0.67 -4.44 -6.13
CA GLY A 91 0.30 -3.86 -7.42
C GLY A 91 -1.14 -4.19 -7.82
N ILE A 92 -1.53 -5.47 -7.72
CA ILE A 92 -2.89 -5.91 -8.07
C ILE A 92 -3.91 -5.35 -7.08
N SER A 93 -3.63 -5.38 -5.77
CA SER A 93 -4.54 -4.83 -4.76
C SER A 93 -4.74 -3.33 -4.91
N ALA A 94 -3.71 -2.60 -5.36
CA ALA A 94 -3.80 -1.15 -5.58
C ALA A 94 -4.70 -0.76 -6.77
N LEU A 95 -5.03 -1.69 -7.66
CA LEU A 95 -5.99 -1.46 -8.75
C LEU A 95 -7.45 -1.52 -8.26
N SER A 96 -7.69 -2.14 -7.11
CA SER A 96 -9.03 -2.25 -6.52
C SER A 96 -9.55 -0.87 -6.10
N GLY A 97 -10.74 -0.50 -6.60
CA GLY A 97 -11.37 0.80 -6.33
C GLY A 97 -11.00 1.92 -7.31
N ILE A 98 -10.21 1.62 -8.35
CA ILE A 98 -10.00 2.56 -9.46
C ILE A 98 -11.16 2.45 -10.44
N GLN A 99 -12.00 3.48 -10.53
CA GLN A 99 -13.16 3.51 -11.44
C GLN A 99 -12.78 3.27 -12.91
N LEU A 100 -11.62 3.75 -13.35
CA LEU A 100 -11.10 3.50 -14.69
C LEU A 100 -10.88 1.99 -14.94
N TYR A 101 -10.29 1.29 -13.96
CA TYR A 101 -10.01 -0.14 -14.07
C TYR A 101 -11.30 -0.97 -14.07
N GLU A 102 -12.27 -0.60 -13.24
CA GLU A 102 -13.61 -1.23 -13.25
C GLU A 102 -14.32 -1.04 -14.59
N ARG A 103 -14.26 0.16 -15.17
CA ARG A 103 -14.79 0.44 -16.52
C ARG A 103 -14.06 -0.31 -17.62
N PHE A 104 -12.75 -0.50 -17.48
CA PHE A 104 -11.98 -1.30 -18.42
C PHE A 104 -12.41 -2.77 -18.39
N LEU A 105 -12.66 -3.34 -17.20
CA LEU A 105 -13.18 -4.69 -17.04
C LEU A 105 -14.60 -4.86 -17.60
N LEU A 106 -15.45 -3.84 -17.49
CA LEU A 106 -16.79 -3.82 -18.07
C LEU A 106 -16.81 -4.06 -19.59
N ILE A 107 -15.76 -3.67 -20.33
CA ILE A 107 -15.65 -3.93 -21.78
C ILE A 107 -15.61 -5.44 -22.08
N PHE A 108 -15.03 -6.23 -21.17
CA PHE A 108 -14.90 -7.68 -21.33
C PHE A 108 -16.03 -8.47 -20.64
N MET A 109 -16.94 -7.77 -19.95
CA MET A 109 -18.06 -8.38 -19.26
C MET A 109 -19.27 -8.54 -20.20
N PRO A 110 -19.95 -9.69 -20.21
CA PRO A 110 -21.20 -9.82 -20.96
C PRO A 110 -22.28 -8.92 -20.38
N THR A 111 -23.08 -8.30 -21.25
CA THR A 111 -24.11 -7.28 -20.92
C THR A 111 -25.12 -7.68 -19.85
N LYS A 112 -25.29 -8.98 -19.58
CA LYS A 112 -26.16 -9.52 -18.52
C LYS A 112 -25.65 -9.26 -17.09
N HIS A 113 -24.36 -8.99 -16.93
CA HIS A 113 -23.72 -8.78 -15.62
C HIS A 113 -23.31 -7.32 -15.41
N HIS A 114 -23.72 -6.42 -16.31
CA HIS A 114 -23.53 -5.00 -16.09
C HIS A 114 -24.28 -4.58 -14.81
N PRO A 115 -23.62 -3.83 -13.91
CA PRO A 115 -24.25 -3.27 -12.72
C PRO A 115 -25.27 -2.18 -13.07
#